data_AF-A0A550CDW8-F1
#
_entry.id   AF-A0A550CDW8-F1
#
_cell.length_a   1.000
_cell.length_b   1.000
_cell.length_c   1.000
_cell.angle_alpha   90.00
_cell.angle_beta   90.00
_cell.angle_gamma   90.00
#
_symmetry.space_group_name_H-M   'P 1'
#
loop_
_entity.id
_entity.type
_entity.pdbx_description
1 polymer ?
#
loop_
_entity_poly.entity_id
_entity_poly.type
_entity_poly.pdbx_seq_one_letter_code
_entity_poly.pdbx_strand_id
1 'polypeptide(L)'
;PNLPFVIIAMDTLDERLATLSINNDLEPAIRAAANLAKRTLNKYYSLTDQADAYRIAMVLHPRHKLEYFEKIGWPSDWISAAQAVTRSVFDSRYA
;
A
#
# COMPACT_ATOMS: atom_id res chain seq x y z
N PRO A 1 -0.37 -9.56 -14.23
CA PRO A 1 -0.41 -8.71 -13.00
C PRO A 1 -1.71 -7.90 -12.95
N ASN A 2 -2.48 -8.06 -11.88
CA ASN A 2 -3.69 -7.30 -11.59
C ASN A 2 -3.34 -6.15 -10.63
N LEU A 3 -3.75 -4.93 -10.96
CA LEU A 3 -3.43 -3.70 -10.20
C LEU A 3 -3.58 -3.83 -8.67
N PRO A 4 -4.63 -4.49 -8.12
CA PRO A 4 -4.80 -4.69 -6.67
C PRO A 4 -3.62 -5.40 -5.99
N PHE A 5 -3.01 -6.37 -6.66
CA PHE A 5 -1.96 -7.20 -6.05
C PHE A 5 -0.63 -6.46 -5.88
N VAL A 6 -0.44 -5.34 -6.58
CA VAL A 6 0.73 -4.48 -6.37
C VAL A 6 0.67 -3.87 -4.97
N ILE A 7 -0.47 -3.32 -4.55
CA ILE A 7 -0.64 -2.76 -3.20
C ILE A 7 -0.44 -3.85 -2.15
N ILE A 8 -1.09 -5.01 -2.32
CA ILE A 8 -0.97 -6.14 -1.38
C ILE A 8 0.48 -6.61 -1.24
N ALA A 9 1.21 -6.73 -2.36
CA ALA A 9 2.61 -7.13 -2.33
C ALA A 9 3.48 -6.08 -1.63
N MET A 10 3.22 -4.79 -1.87
CA MET A 10 3.96 -3.71 -1.23
C MET A 10 3.72 -3.66 0.29
N ASP A 11 2.48 -3.80 0.75
CA ASP A 11 2.15 -3.85 2.19
C ASP A 11 2.83 -5.04 2.87
N THR A 12 2.78 -6.21 2.23
CA THR A 12 3.42 -7.43 2.74
C THR A 12 4.95 -7.26 2.86
N LEU A 13 5.57 -6.62 1.87
CA LEU A 13 7.00 -6.33 1.89
C LEU A 13 7.35 -5.30 2.96
N ASP A 14 6.54 -4.25 3.13
CA ASP A 14 6.79 -3.21 4.13
C ASP A 14 6.73 -3.77 5.55
N GLU A 15 5.71 -4.58 5.85
CA GLU A 15 5.57 -5.28 7.12
C GLU A 15 6.78 -6.18 7.38
N ARG A 16 7.14 -7.03 6.41
CA ARG A 16 8.27 -7.96 6.56
C ARG A 16 9.59 -7.23 6.79
N LEU A 17 9.86 -6.18 6.03
CA LEU A 17 11.09 -5.38 6.16
C LEU A 17 11.12 -4.62 7.48
N ALA A 18 9.98 -4.10 7.94
CA ALA A 18 9.86 -3.48 9.26
C ALA A 18 10.22 -4.48 10.37
N THR A 19 9.63 -5.68 10.34
CA THR A 19 9.91 -6.73 11.33
C THR A 19 11.39 -7.13 11.33
N LEU A 20 11.99 -7.33 10.15
CA LEU A 20 13.41 -7.70 10.04
C LEU A 20 14.34 -6.58 10.52
N SER A 21 13.97 -5.32 10.32
CA SER A 21 14.82 -4.17 10.67
C SER A 21 15.02 -3.99 12.18
N ILE A 22 14.06 -4.44 12.99
CA ILE A 22 14.07 -4.32 14.47
C ILE A 22 14.37 -5.63 15.20
N ASN A 23 14.48 -6.75 14.48
CA ASN A 23 14.71 -8.05 15.09
C ASN A 23 16.16 -8.18 15.59
N ASN A 24 16.36 -8.10 16.92
CA ASN A 24 17.67 -8.16 17.56
C ASN A 24 18.37 -9.52 17.46
N ASP A 25 17.67 -10.59 17.08
CA ASP A 25 18.25 -11.91 16.86
C ASP A 25 18.98 -11.99 15.51
N LEU A 26 18.80 -11.00 14.63
CA LEU A 26 19.45 -10.92 13.32
C LEU A 26 20.76 -10.13 13.39
N GLU A 27 21.68 -10.49 12.51
CA GLU A 27 22.95 -9.79 12.34
C GLU A 27 22.72 -8.30 12.02
N PRO A 28 23.53 -7.36 12.57
CA PRO A 28 23.45 -5.94 12.25
C PRO A 28 23.43 -5.64 10.75
N ALA A 29 24.18 -6.40 9.94
CA ALA A 29 24.20 -6.27 8.49
C ALA A 29 22.83 -6.56 7.84
N ILE A 30 22.12 -7.59 8.30
CA ILE A 30 20.79 -7.96 7.80
C ILE A 30 19.78 -6.88 8.16
N ARG A 31 19.82 -6.35 9.39
CA ARG A 31 18.94 -5.24 9.81
C ARG A 31 19.20 -3.96 9.01
N ALA A 32 20.47 -3.65 8.73
CA ALA A 32 20.85 -2.52 7.90
C ALA A 32 20.34 -2.67 6.46
N ALA A 33 20.48 -3.87 5.88
CA ALA A 33 19.95 -4.19 4.56
C ALA A 33 18.41 -4.08 4.52
N ALA A 34 17.70 -4.58 5.54
CA ALA A 34 16.25 -4.46 5.65
C ALA A 34 15.79 -2.99 5.72
N ASN A 35 16.48 -2.16 6.49
CA ASN A 35 16.23 -0.72 6.54
C ASN A 35 16.44 -0.03 5.18
N LEU A 36 17.49 -0.39 4.45
CA LEU A 36 17.77 0.15 3.12
C LEU A 36 16.71 -0.28 2.10
N ALA A 37 16.30 -1.55 2.15
CA ALA A 37 15.23 -2.09 1.33
C ALA A 37 13.90 -1.37 1.63
N LYS A 38 13.56 -1.11 2.90
CA LYS A 38 12.34 -0.36 3.28
C LYS A 38 12.35 1.06 2.75
N ARG A 39 13.48 1.78 2.84
CA ARG A 39 13.62 3.12 2.23
C ARG A 39 13.39 3.10 0.71
N THR A 40 13.91 2.07 0.05
CA THR A 40 13.73 1.88 -1.39
C THR A 40 12.27 1.57 -1.72
N LEU A 41 11.62 0.69 -0.95
CA LEU A 41 10.20 0.36 -1.08
C LEU A 41 9.32 1.59 -0.91
N ASN A 42 9.55 2.41 0.12
CA ASN A 42 8.80 3.65 0.37
C ASN A 42 8.85 4.62 -0.81
N LYS A 43 9.97 4.70 -1.53
CA LYS A 43 10.09 5.52 -2.74
C LYS A 43 9.14 5.06 -3.85
N TYR A 44 8.99 3.75 -4.04
CA TYR A 44 8.06 3.23 -5.05
C TYR A 44 6.63 3.27 -4.54
N TYR A 45 6.43 3.09 -3.23
CA TYR A 45 5.11 3.13 -2.60
C TYR A 45 4.46 4.50 -2.81
N SER A 46 5.24 5.59 -2.67
CA SER A 46 4.75 6.94 -2.94
C SER A 46 4.39 7.18 -4.42
N LEU A 47 5.04 6.49 -5.36
CA LEU A 47 4.67 6.55 -6.78
C LEU A 47 3.37 5.79 -7.05
N THR A 48 3.18 4.64 -6.40
CA THR A 48 1.93 3.87 -6.48
C THR A 48 0.76 4.65 -5.88
N ASP A 49 1.00 5.40 -4.79
CA ASP A 49 -0.01 6.24 -4.14
C ASP A 49 -0.42 7.47 -4.99
N GLN A 50 0.50 7.99 -5.81
CA GLN A 50 0.22 9.05 -6.79
C GLN A 50 -0.64 8.58 -7.97
N ALA A 51 -0.70 7.28 -8.22
CA ALA A 51 -1.46 6.71 -9.31
C ALA A 51 -2.82 6.21 -8.81
N ASP A 52 -3.85 7.05 -8.98
CA ASP A 52 -5.26 6.79 -8.61
C ASP A 52 -5.76 5.40 -9.03
N ALA A 53 -5.29 4.89 -10.17
CA ALA A 53 -5.67 3.60 -10.72
C ALA A 53 -5.45 2.42 -9.75
N TYR A 54 -4.38 2.44 -8.94
CA TYR A 54 -4.11 1.36 -7.99
C TYR A 54 -5.09 1.38 -6.82
N ARG A 55 -5.37 2.57 -6.27
CA ARG A 55 -6.33 2.76 -5.17
C ARG A 55 -7.75 2.41 -5.63
N ILE A 56 -8.17 2.90 -6.79
CA ILE A 56 -9.48 2.60 -7.38
C ILE A 56 -9.64 1.09 -7.61
N ALA A 57 -8.61 0.42 -8.16
CA ALA A 57 -8.68 -1.01 -8.41
C ALA A 57 -8.88 -1.82 -7.11
N MET A 58 -8.27 -1.42 -6.00
CA MET A 58 -8.48 -2.03 -4.68
C MET A 58 -9.88 -1.74 -4.13
N VAL A 59 -10.36 -0.49 -4.22
CA VAL A 59 -11.71 -0.10 -3.76
C VAL A 59 -12.81 -0.85 -4.52
N LEU A 60 -12.62 -1.08 -5.82
CA LEU A 60 -13.56 -1.83 -6.66
C LEU A 60 -13.39 -3.36 -6.56
N HIS A 61 -12.34 -3.84 -5.87
CA HIS A 61 -12.10 -5.27 -5.76
C HIS A 61 -13.16 -5.94 -4.88
N PRO A 62 -13.91 -6.94 -5.38
CA PRO A 62 -15.11 -7.47 -4.72
C PRO A 62 -14.85 -8.08 -3.34
N ARG A 63 -13.63 -8.58 -3.10
CA ARG A 63 -13.21 -9.20 -1.83
C ARG A 63 -12.56 -8.22 -0.85
N HIS A 64 -12.02 -7.09 -1.31
CA HIS A 64 -11.16 -6.22 -0.49
C HIS A 64 -11.85 -4.91 -0.15
N LYS A 65 -12.32 -4.18 -1.18
CA LYS A 65 -12.99 -2.89 -1.03
C LYS A 65 -12.24 -1.97 -0.05
N LEU A 66 -12.98 -1.19 0.74
CA LEU A 66 -12.41 -0.34 1.79
C LEU A 66 -12.00 -1.13 3.04
N GLU A 67 -12.69 -2.24 3.34
CA GLU A 67 -12.42 -3.11 4.50
C GLU A 67 -10.98 -3.62 4.54
N TYR A 68 -10.36 -3.83 3.38
CA TYR A 68 -8.95 -4.20 3.31
C TYR A 68 -8.05 -3.14 3.95
N PHE A 69 -8.24 -1.86 3.60
CA PHE A 69 -7.42 -0.77 4.12
C PHE A 69 -7.60 -0.58 5.62
N GLU A 70 -8.83 -0.76 6.12
CA GLU A 70 -9.13 -0.77 7.55
C GLU A 70 -8.39 -1.90 8.26
N LYS A 71 -8.40 -3.11 7.69
CA LYS A 71 -7.77 -4.29 8.27
C LYS A 71 -6.24 -4.18 8.37
N ILE A 72 -5.60 -3.55 7.38
CA ILE A 72 -4.14 -3.34 7.40
C ILE A 72 -3.72 -2.10 8.20
N GLY A 73 -4.68 -1.38 8.80
CA GLY A 73 -4.41 -0.24 9.66
C GLY A 73 -3.96 1.01 8.91
N TRP A 74 -4.40 1.19 7.66
CA TRP A 74 -4.14 2.45 6.95
C TRP A 74 -4.80 3.64 7.67
N PRO A 75 -4.19 4.84 7.61
CA PRO A 75 -4.79 6.04 8.20
C PRO A 75 -6.17 6.34 7.59
N SER A 76 -7.13 6.73 8.43
CA SER A 76 -8.51 7.05 8.00
C SER A 76 -8.55 8.09 6.86
N ASP A 77 -7.66 9.08 6.90
CA ASP A 77 -7.54 10.12 5.86
C ASP A 77 -7.19 9.51 4.50
N TRP A 78 -6.37 8.46 4.48
CA TRP A 78 -5.94 7.78 3.26
C TRP A 78 -7.05 6.89 2.68
N ILE A 79 -7.86 6.27 3.54
CA ILE A 79 -9.04 5.49 3.14
C ILE A 79 -10.07 6.44 2.53
N SER A 80 -10.32 7.57 3.20
CA SER A 80 -11.23 8.62 2.73
C SER A 80 -10.79 9.21 1.39
N ALA A 81 -9.49 9.47 1.22
CA ALA A 81 -8.93 9.93 -0.05
C ALA A 81 -9.13 8.91 -1.18
N ALA A 82 -8.88 7.62 -0.93
CA ALA A 82 -9.09 6.56 -1.92
C ALA A 82 -10.57 6.47 -2.36
N GLN A 83 -11.50 6.59 -1.42
CA GLN A 83 -12.93 6.63 -1.71
C GLN A 83 -13.33 7.88 -2.52
N ALA A 84 -12.82 9.06 -2.14
CA ALA A 84 -13.11 10.32 -2.81
C ALA A 84 -12.61 10.32 -4.27
N VAL A 85 -11.37 9.87 -4.49
CA VAL A 85 -10.79 9.69 -5.83
C VAL A 85 -11.64 8.74 -6.67
N THR A 86 -12.07 7.60 -6.10
CA THR A 86 -12.91 6.63 -6.81
C THR A 86 -14.23 7.24 -7.26
N ARG A 87 -14.91 8.00 -6.39
CA ARG A 87 -16.16 8.69 -6.72
C ARG A 87 -15.95 9.78 -7.77
N SER A 88 -14.94 10.63 -7.60
CA SER A 88 -14.61 11.70 -8.55
C SER A 88 -14.32 11.18 -9.96
N VAL A 89 -13.56 10.08 -10.08
CA VAL A 89 -13.29 9.44 -11.38
C VAL A 89 -14.56 8.84 -11.99
N PHE A 90 -15.44 8.26 -11.18
CA PHE A 90 -16.74 7.76 -11.65
C PHE A 90 -17.61 8.91 -12.18
N ASP A 91 -17.80 9.95 -11.38
CA ASP A 91 -18.64 11.11 -11.71
C ASP A 91 -18.13 11.87 -12.94
N SER A 92 -16.81 11.95 -13.13
CA SER A 92 -16.24 12.66 -14.29
C SER A 92 -16.25 11.88 -15.60
N ARG A 93 -16.26 10.54 -15.55
CA ARG A 93 -16.08 9.70 -16.75
C ARG A 93 -17.30 8.85 -17.12
N TYR A 94 -18.21 8.61 -16.18
CA TYR A 94 -19.28 7.62 -16.34
C TYR A 94 -20.66 8.09 -15.87
N ALA A 95 -20.77 9.16 -15.08
CA ALA A 95 -22.05 9.79 -14.72
C ALA A 95 -22.51 10.77 -15.81
#